data_AF-A0A667ZJF9-F1
#
_entry.id   AF-A0A667ZJF9-F1
#
_cell.length_a   1.000
_cell.length_b   1.000
_cell.length_c   1.000
_cell.angle_alpha   90.00
_cell.angle_beta   90.00
_cell.angle_gamma   90.00
#
_symmetry.space_group_name_H-M   'P 1'
#
loop_
_entity.id
_entity.type
_entity.pdbx_description
1 polymer ?
#
loop_
_entity_poly.entity_id
_entity_poly.type
_entity_poly.pdbx_seq_one_letter_code
_entity_poly.pdbx_strand_id
1 'polypeptide(L)'
;SIPCTCVTALPTALEVCVSAWGGSECREMFDPLMEPEGLKTIELAALGRPFSLGMLYDCRQDSLIPGLTLWDPDALEKDARERPQPNSEFEIVATESIEDKSSALNVDASLKASFLGGLVQVEGSAKYLKDCKISKNQARVTLKYKTTTKFLELSMRHLGRDNVKHQYVFDTGIATHVVTGILYGAQAFFVFDREVSEKEDHQEIEGNLKVMIQKIPCLAIEGEGCLQMKDTDISKVQNFSCKFHGDFNLQKNPVSFQDAIKVYQSLPKLLGANGENAIPVKIWLMPLKSLDSAAAQLVRQISIRLVMEAQSILEDLSELEMRCNDAMKNSTTQQFPQIGKKLKAFRELCSENKLEFQRTLARKLPSIRGGGEEEAVLAEMLKMRHSSPFNSKNLSEWMSCKEREISILQSITNMMKNTKTVTSHHALDKEILSAEHAACFAFTSLEDDEPYLSDLSKYLKETPESPQDITYQTYDVEKDQWFFSNEVRGAMKQKAKLFNAFVETNMDSNIRGENSLVDIFSEALSLDQEKILSAIIKPLQLLML
;
A
#
# COMPACT_ATOMS: atom_id res chain seq x y z
N SER A 1 51.41 3.19 -33.47
CA SER A 1 50.61 3.35 -34.70
C SER A 1 49.27 3.97 -34.34
N ILE A 2 49.20 5.29 -34.54
CA ILE A 2 48.04 6.18 -34.76
C ILE A 2 46.80 6.09 -33.82
N PRO A 3 46.43 7.20 -33.14
CA PRO A 3 45.23 7.37 -32.31
C PRO A 3 44.04 8.08 -33.03
N CYS A 4 42.93 8.25 -32.29
CA CYS A 4 41.68 8.98 -32.55
C CYS A 4 41.60 10.02 -33.70
N THR A 5 40.49 9.98 -34.46
CA THR A 5 39.85 11.15 -35.10
C THR A 5 38.32 11.05 -35.08
N CYS A 6 37.69 12.18 -34.74
CA CYS A 6 36.25 12.44 -34.75
C CYS A 6 35.66 12.62 -36.17
N VAL A 7 34.33 12.81 -36.20
CA VAL A 7 33.55 13.73 -37.07
C VAL A 7 32.60 13.06 -38.10
N THR A 8 31.32 13.00 -37.69
CA THR A 8 30.07 13.28 -38.45
C THR A 8 29.99 12.98 -39.95
N ALA A 9 29.10 12.06 -40.33
CA ALA A 9 28.42 12.09 -41.64
C ALA A 9 27.14 11.25 -41.62
N LEU A 10 26.06 11.82 -41.08
CA LEU A 10 24.69 11.37 -41.38
C LEU A 10 23.73 12.56 -41.27
N PRO A 11 23.84 13.51 -42.23
CA PRO A 11 22.63 14.09 -42.78
C PRO A 11 22.81 14.35 -44.29
N THR A 12 22.59 13.35 -45.14
CA THR A 12 22.50 13.58 -46.59
C THR A 12 21.43 12.75 -47.29
N ALA A 13 20.78 11.80 -46.61
CA ALA A 13 19.64 11.09 -47.18
C ALA A 13 18.30 11.82 -46.95
N LEU A 14 18.17 12.61 -45.89
CA LEU A 14 16.93 13.31 -45.55
C LEU A 14 16.72 14.60 -46.37
N GLU A 15 17.78 15.35 -46.68
CA GLU A 15 17.67 16.62 -47.43
C GLU A 15 17.38 16.42 -48.93
N VAL A 16 17.73 15.27 -49.48
CA VAL A 16 17.47 14.97 -50.91
C VAL A 16 15.99 14.63 -51.16
N CYS A 17 15.26 14.10 -50.17
CA CYS A 17 13.84 13.78 -50.35
C CYS A 17 12.93 15.02 -50.16
N VAL A 18 13.30 15.96 -49.29
CA VAL A 18 12.51 17.17 -49.00
C VAL A 18 12.52 18.19 -50.15
N SER A 19 13.52 18.12 -51.05
CA SER A 19 13.61 19.03 -52.19
C SER A 19 12.82 18.58 -53.43
N ALA A 20 12.36 17.34 -53.49
CA ALA A 20 11.70 16.79 -54.67
C ALA A 20 10.15 16.81 -54.60
N TRP A 21 9.56 16.80 -53.40
CA TRP A 21 8.10 16.72 -53.19
C TRP A 21 7.67 17.78 -52.17
N GLY A 22 6.74 18.64 -52.56
CA GLY A 22 6.29 19.78 -51.76
C GLY A 22 5.93 19.40 -50.32
N GLY A 23 6.41 20.20 -49.37
CA GLY A 23 6.48 19.91 -47.92
C GLY A 23 5.17 19.78 -47.14
N SER A 24 4.04 19.45 -47.79
CA SER A 24 2.79 19.11 -47.10
C SER A 24 2.42 17.62 -47.19
N GLU A 25 2.86 16.88 -48.22
CA GLU A 25 2.44 15.48 -48.43
C GLU A 25 3.41 14.44 -47.83
N CYS A 26 4.66 14.80 -47.52
CA CYS A 26 5.62 13.85 -46.95
C CYS A 26 5.47 13.59 -45.44
N ARG A 27 4.68 14.40 -44.72
CA ARG A 27 4.46 14.24 -43.27
C ARG A 27 3.42 13.17 -42.93
N GLU A 28 2.57 12.78 -43.88
CA GLU A 28 1.56 11.72 -43.68
C GLU A 28 2.07 10.31 -44.02
N MET A 29 3.23 10.17 -44.67
CA MET A 29 3.74 8.86 -45.11
C MET A 29 4.70 8.16 -44.14
N PHE A 30 5.12 8.83 -43.06
CA PHE A 30 6.11 8.29 -42.10
C PHE A 30 5.71 8.44 -40.63
N ASP A 31 4.42 8.58 -40.32
CA ASP A 31 3.94 8.03 -39.05
C ASP A 31 3.83 6.51 -39.27
N PRO A 32 4.50 5.65 -38.47
CA PRO A 32 4.08 4.26 -38.45
C PRO A 32 2.59 4.29 -38.13
N LEU A 33 1.76 3.64 -38.96
CA LEU A 33 0.32 3.49 -38.75
C LEU A 33 0.09 2.95 -37.32
N MET A 34 0.08 3.83 -36.32
CA MET A 34 -0.38 3.55 -34.99
C MET A 34 -1.87 3.40 -35.16
N GLU A 35 -2.36 2.17 -35.08
CA GLU A 35 -3.80 1.95 -34.92
C GLU A 35 -4.27 2.87 -33.79
N PRO A 36 -5.29 3.72 -34.03
CA PRO A 36 -5.79 4.59 -32.99
C PRO A 36 -6.19 3.73 -31.79
N GLU A 37 -5.85 4.16 -30.57
CA GLU A 37 -6.07 3.38 -29.33
C GLU A 37 -7.49 2.80 -29.21
N GLY A 38 -8.49 3.49 -29.77
CA GLY A 38 -9.88 3.04 -29.84
C GLY A 38 -10.20 1.90 -30.82
N LEU A 39 -9.24 1.41 -31.62
CA LEU A 39 -9.39 0.27 -32.54
C LEU A 39 -8.59 -0.96 -32.11
N LYS A 40 -7.84 -0.88 -31.00
CA LYS A 40 -7.03 -1.99 -30.50
C LYS A 40 -7.86 -3.00 -29.72
N THR A 41 -7.63 -4.29 -29.96
CA THR A 41 -8.14 -5.34 -29.09
C THR A 41 -7.37 -5.34 -27.77
N ILE A 42 -8.07 -5.40 -26.65
CA ILE A 42 -7.47 -5.33 -25.31
C ILE A 42 -7.58 -6.69 -24.63
N GLU A 43 -6.49 -7.12 -24.01
CA GLU A 43 -6.48 -8.25 -23.08
C GLU A 43 -6.57 -7.72 -21.65
N LEU A 44 -7.44 -8.28 -20.82
CA LEU A 44 -7.75 -7.76 -19.50
C LEU A 44 -7.82 -8.89 -18.46
N ALA A 45 -7.25 -8.66 -17.27
CA ALA A 45 -7.43 -9.57 -16.14
C ALA A 45 -8.87 -9.46 -15.58
N ALA A 46 -9.52 -10.61 -15.38
CA ALA A 46 -10.92 -10.64 -14.93
C ALA A 46 -11.09 -10.16 -13.47
N LEU A 47 -10.12 -10.48 -12.60
CA LEU A 47 -10.07 -10.09 -11.19
C LEU A 47 -11.31 -10.50 -10.37
N GLY A 48 -11.86 -11.68 -10.67
CA GLY A 48 -13.05 -12.22 -10.01
C GLY A 48 -14.36 -11.56 -10.44
N ARG A 49 -14.33 -10.59 -11.37
CA ARG A 49 -15.54 -9.92 -11.85
C ARG A 49 -16.34 -10.86 -12.78
N PRO A 50 -17.67 -10.80 -12.78
CA PRO A 50 -18.53 -11.76 -13.48
C PRO A 50 -18.64 -11.42 -14.99
N PHE A 51 -17.61 -11.75 -15.76
CA PHE A 51 -17.62 -11.58 -17.21
C PHE A 51 -18.45 -12.66 -17.92
N SER A 52 -19.21 -12.26 -18.93
CA SER A 52 -19.87 -13.17 -19.87
C SER A 52 -19.55 -12.81 -21.31
N LEU A 53 -19.68 -13.77 -22.22
CA LEU A 53 -19.43 -13.56 -23.64
C LEU A 53 -20.47 -12.57 -24.20
N GLY A 54 -20.04 -11.64 -25.06
CA GLY A 54 -20.92 -10.59 -25.60
C GLY A 54 -21.28 -9.46 -24.62
N MET A 55 -20.78 -9.50 -23.39
CA MET A 55 -20.98 -8.44 -22.40
C MET A 55 -20.27 -7.16 -22.83
N LEU A 56 -20.91 -6.03 -22.58
CA LEU A 56 -20.34 -4.71 -22.86
C LEU A 56 -19.41 -4.25 -21.73
N TYR A 57 -18.34 -3.55 -22.09
CA TYR A 57 -17.33 -3.04 -21.17
C TYR A 57 -16.96 -1.60 -21.50
N ASP A 58 -16.78 -0.76 -20.48
CA ASP A 58 -16.25 0.59 -20.65
C ASP A 58 -14.81 0.69 -20.13
N CYS A 59 -13.84 0.62 -21.06
CA CYS A 59 -12.42 0.81 -20.75
C CYS A 59 -12.06 2.20 -20.18
N ARG A 60 -12.95 3.20 -20.27
CA ARG A 60 -12.71 4.50 -19.64
C ARG A 60 -12.79 4.39 -18.12
N GLN A 61 -13.81 3.69 -17.64
CA GLN A 61 -14.12 3.52 -16.21
C GLN A 61 -13.68 2.16 -15.64
N ASP A 62 -13.25 1.22 -16.50
CA ASP A 62 -13.04 -0.18 -16.16
C ASP A 62 -14.27 -0.87 -15.57
N SER A 63 -15.45 -0.54 -16.12
CA SER A 63 -16.74 -1.01 -15.65
C SER A 63 -17.39 -2.02 -16.60
N LEU A 64 -18.05 -3.01 -16.00
CA LEU A 64 -18.92 -3.97 -16.67
C LEU A 64 -20.31 -3.35 -16.85
N ILE A 65 -20.93 -3.57 -18.02
CA ILE A 65 -22.30 -3.13 -18.29
C ILE A 65 -23.22 -4.38 -18.36
N PRO A 66 -23.77 -4.84 -17.22
CA PRO A 66 -24.61 -6.02 -17.19
C PRO A 66 -25.98 -5.77 -17.84
N GLY A 67 -26.54 -6.81 -18.46
CA GLY A 67 -27.91 -6.81 -18.99
C GLY A 67 -28.08 -6.15 -20.36
N LEU A 68 -27.05 -5.49 -20.90
CA LEU A 68 -27.05 -4.94 -22.26
C LEU A 68 -26.03 -5.68 -23.12
N THR A 69 -26.45 -6.13 -24.29
CA THR A 69 -25.64 -6.86 -25.27
C THR A 69 -25.93 -6.35 -26.68
N LEU A 70 -25.01 -6.57 -27.62
CA LEU A 70 -25.23 -6.26 -29.04
C LEU A 70 -26.11 -7.31 -29.75
N TRP A 71 -26.14 -8.53 -29.21
CA TRP A 71 -26.79 -9.70 -29.77
C TRP A 71 -27.76 -10.32 -28.76
N ASP A 72 -28.77 -11.03 -29.26
CA ASP A 72 -29.65 -11.83 -28.40
C ASP A 72 -28.86 -12.96 -27.72
N PRO A 73 -29.26 -13.39 -26.50
CA PRO A 73 -28.66 -14.53 -25.81
C PRO A 73 -28.59 -15.79 -26.68
N ASP A 74 -29.68 -16.13 -27.37
CA ASP A 74 -29.76 -17.32 -28.23
C ASP A 74 -28.73 -17.31 -29.37
N ALA A 75 -28.42 -16.12 -29.91
CA ALA A 75 -27.41 -15.95 -30.95
C ALA A 75 -25.99 -16.07 -30.39
N LEU A 76 -25.75 -15.57 -29.16
CA LEU A 76 -24.46 -15.70 -28.49
C LEU A 76 -24.14 -17.17 -28.15
N GLU A 77 -25.10 -17.92 -27.64
CA GLU A 77 -24.91 -19.33 -27.27
C GLU A 77 -24.61 -20.22 -28.48
N LYS A 78 -25.33 -20.00 -29.59
CA LYS A 78 -25.16 -20.80 -30.82
C LYS A 78 -23.77 -20.65 -31.46
N ASP A 79 -23.15 -19.49 -31.29
CA ASP A 79 -21.94 -19.10 -32.02
C ASP A 79 -20.69 -18.98 -31.15
N ALA A 80 -20.82 -19.31 -29.87
CA ALA A 80 -19.70 -19.51 -28.97
C ALA A 80 -18.92 -20.77 -29.39
N ARG A 81 -17.60 -20.63 -29.54
CA ARG A 81 -16.69 -21.76 -29.73
C ARG A 81 -15.91 -21.98 -28.45
N GLU A 82 -15.98 -23.21 -27.95
CA GLU A 82 -15.19 -23.65 -26.82
C GLU A 82 -13.96 -24.44 -27.30
N ARG A 83 -12.80 -24.11 -26.76
CA ARG A 83 -11.54 -24.83 -27.00
C ARG A 83 -10.91 -25.21 -25.66
N PRO A 84 -10.57 -26.49 -25.43
CA PRO A 84 -9.80 -26.88 -24.26
C PRO A 84 -8.45 -26.15 -24.22
N GLN A 85 -8.11 -25.56 -23.07
CA GLN A 85 -6.81 -24.95 -22.79
C GLN A 85 -6.36 -25.27 -21.36
N PRO A 86 -6.16 -26.56 -21.03
CA PRO A 86 -5.71 -26.97 -19.72
C PRO A 86 -4.26 -26.52 -19.48
N ASN A 87 -4.02 -25.78 -18.41
CA ASN A 87 -2.68 -25.44 -17.93
C ASN A 87 -2.71 -25.35 -16.40
N SER A 88 -1.63 -25.72 -15.74
CA SER A 88 -1.48 -25.60 -14.29
C SER A 88 -0.09 -25.08 -13.98
N GLU A 89 -0.05 -23.96 -13.27
CA GLU A 89 1.16 -23.23 -12.91
C GLU A 89 1.22 -23.04 -11.39
N PHE A 90 2.44 -23.09 -10.88
CA PHE A 90 2.77 -22.84 -9.48
C PHE A 90 3.84 -21.75 -9.43
N GLU A 91 3.65 -20.77 -8.56
CA GLU A 91 4.57 -19.65 -8.39
C GLU A 91 4.67 -19.30 -6.90
N ILE A 92 5.88 -18.94 -6.46
CA ILE A 92 6.11 -18.44 -5.10
C ILE A 92 6.45 -16.97 -5.20
N VAL A 93 5.64 -16.15 -4.55
CA VAL A 93 5.77 -14.71 -4.50
C VAL A 93 6.30 -14.37 -3.11
N ALA A 94 7.55 -13.89 -3.05
CA ALA A 94 8.20 -13.52 -1.79
C ALA A 94 8.10 -12.02 -1.50
N THR A 95 7.76 -11.20 -2.49
CA THR A 95 7.67 -9.74 -2.39
C THR A 95 6.22 -9.29 -2.56
N GLU A 96 5.81 -8.29 -1.78
CA GLU A 96 4.38 -7.97 -1.54
C GLU A 96 4.02 -6.54 -1.99
N SER A 97 4.84 -5.93 -2.85
CA SER A 97 4.56 -4.61 -3.41
C SER A 97 3.32 -4.64 -4.29
N ILE A 98 2.73 -3.47 -4.58
CA ILE A 98 1.60 -3.39 -5.51
C ILE A 98 2.03 -3.90 -6.89
N GLU A 99 3.27 -3.64 -7.30
CA GLU A 99 3.82 -4.14 -8.57
C GLU A 99 3.89 -5.67 -8.61
N ASP A 100 4.38 -6.31 -7.54
CA ASP A 100 4.50 -7.76 -7.47
C ASP A 100 3.10 -8.42 -7.51
N LYS A 101 2.14 -7.86 -6.77
CA LYS A 101 0.77 -8.38 -6.75
C LYS A 101 0.06 -8.18 -8.07
N SER A 102 0.27 -7.03 -8.71
CA SER A 102 -0.26 -6.73 -10.04
C SER A 102 0.30 -7.73 -11.06
N SER A 103 1.61 -7.95 -11.03
CA SER A 103 2.29 -8.94 -11.89
C SER A 103 1.78 -10.36 -11.65
N ALA A 104 1.64 -10.77 -10.38
CA ALA A 104 1.12 -12.08 -10.02
C ALA A 104 -0.32 -12.34 -10.52
N LEU A 105 -1.11 -11.30 -10.72
CA LEU A 105 -2.47 -11.36 -11.26
C LEU A 105 -2.57 -10.95 -12.74
N ASN A 106 -1.43 -10.73 -13.43
CA ASN A 106 -1.38 -10.24 -14.81
C ASN A 106 -2.18 -8.94 -15.02
N VAL A 107 -2.13 -8.03 -14.06
CA VAL A 107 -2.75 -6.71 -14.13
C VAL A 107 -1.83 -5.76 -14.89
N ASP A 108 -2.28 -5.29 -16.06
CA ASP A 108 -1.54 -4.30 -16.84
C ASP A 108 -1.56 -2.91 -16.21
N ALA A 109 -0.78 -1.98 -16.77
CA ALA A 109 -0.68 -0.61 -16.25
C ALA A 109 -2.00 0.16 -16.25
N SER A 110 -2.87 -0.04 -17.25
CA SER A 110 -4.13 0.69 -17.35
C SER A 110 -5.11 0.19 -16.29
N LEU A 111 -5.27 -1.12 -16.16
CA LEU A 111 -6.10 -1.72 -15.11
C LEU A 111 -5.53 -1.44 -13.71
N LYS A 112 -4.20 -1.43 -13.57
CA LYS A 112 -3.52 -1.04 -12.32
C LYS A 112 -3.88 0.39 -11.92
N ALA A 113 -3.86 1.35 -12.85
CA ALA A 113 -4.26 2.73 -12.56
C ALA A 113 -5.69 2.81 -11.99
N SER A 114 -6.62 2.06 -12.58
CA SER A 114 -8.01 1.97 -12.13
C SER A 114 -8.14 1.30 -10.77
N PHE A 115 -7.35 0.26 -10.51
CA PHE A 115 -7.28 -0.35 -9.18
C PHE A 115 -6.75 0.64 -8.12
N LEU A 116 -5.68 1.38 -8.42
CA LEU A 116 -5.13 2.42 -7.54
C LEU A 116 -6.17 3.51 -7.23
N GLY A 117 -6.95 3.92 -8.22
CA GLY A 117 -8.07 4.86 -8.07
C GLY A 117 -9.32 4.28 -7.40
N GLY A 118 -9.39 2.97 -7.16
CA GLY A 118 -10.57 2.32 -6.59
C GLY A 118 -11.77 2.19 -7.55
N LEU A 119 -11.53 2.30 -8.86
CA LEU A 119 -12.55 2.10 -9.91
C LEU A 119 -12.90 0.62 -10.11
N VAL A 120 -11.98 -0.29 -9.76
CA VAL A 120 -12.14 -1.72 -9.98
C VAL A 120 -12.45 -2.43 -8.66
N GLN A 121 -13.62 -3.07 -8.59
CA GLN A 121 -13.93 -4.04 -7.54
C GLN A 121 -13.27 -5.37 -7.88
N VAL A 122 -12.60 -5.96 -6.88
CA VAL A 122 -11.89 -7.23 -7.00
C VAL A 122 -12.54 -8.27 -6.09
N GLU A 123 -12.69 -9.49 -6.61
CA GLU A 123 -13.34 -10.60 -5.92
C GLU A 123 -12.49 -11.88 -5.99
N GLY A 124 -12.92 -12.94 -5.30
CA GLY A 124 -12.22 -14.22 -5.29
C GLY A 124 -10.73 -14.10 -4.92
N SER A 125 -9.87 -14.69 -5.73
CA SER A 125 -8.41 -14.64 -5.62
C SER A 125 -7.84 -13.23 -5.71
N ALA A 126 -8.45 -12.33 -6.49
CA ALA A 126 -7.97 -10.97 -6.68
C ALA A 126 -8.12 -10.07 -5.45
N LYS A 127 -8.85 -10.51 -4.40
CA LYS A 127 -8.81 -9.88 -3.08
C LYS A 127 -7.39 -9.82 -2.48
N TYR A 128 -6.49 -10.68 -2.94
CA TYR A 128 -5.06 -10.61 -2.63
C TYR A 128 -4.44 -9.23 -2.92
N LEU A 129 -4.90 -8.50 -3.95
CA LEU A 129 -4.42 -7.13 -4.25
C LEU A 129 -4.63 -6.16 -3.09
N LYS A 130 -5.67 -6.38 -2.28
CA LYS A 130 -6.03 -5.54 -1.12
C LYS A 130 -5.40 -6.03 0.18
N ASP A 131 -4.75 -7.18 0.18
CA ASP A 131 -4.16 -7.77 1.38
C ASP A 131 -2.76 -7.20 1.63
N CYS A 132 -2.64 -6.21 2.51
CA CYS A 132 -1.35 -5.61 2.86
C CYS A 132 -0.82 -6.09 4.21
N LYS A 133 0.51 -6.06 4.36
CA LYS A 133 1.15 -6.20 5.67
C LYS A 133 0.67 -5.07 6.59
N ILE A 134 0.44 -5.40 7.86
CA ILE A 134 -0.04 -4.44 8.88
C ILE A 134 1.14 -3.88 9.70
N SER A 135 2.28 -4.57 9.65
CA SER A 135 3.49 -4.34 10.43
C SER A 135 4.73 -4.62 9.58
N LYS A 136 5.81 -3.87 9.78
CA LYS A 136 7.11 -4.17 9.17
C LYS A 136 7.75 -5.42 9.77
N ASN A 137 7.38 -5.75 11.00
CA ASN A 137 7.86 -6.93 11.72
C ASN A 137 7.14 -8.22 11.27
N GLN A 138 6.31 -8.16 10.23
CA GLN A 138 5.64 -9.35 9.69
C GLN A 138 6.51 -10.01 8.61
N ALA A 139 6.92 -11.25 8.86
CA ALA A 139 7.44 -12.15 7.83
C ALA A 139 6.26 -12.69 7.01
N ARG A 140 6.34 -12.54 5.69
CA ARG A 140 5.29 -12.99 4.77
C ARG A 140 5.88 -13.67 3.55
N VAL A 141 5.31 -14.83 3.19
CA VAL A 141 5.57 -15.46 1.89
C VAL A 141 4.25 -15.95 1.33
N THR A 142 4.00 -15.70 0.04
CA THR A 142 2.75 -16.06 -0.61
C THR A 142 2.98 -17.16 -1.63
N LEU A 143 2.15 -18.20 -1.57
CA LEU A 143 2.06 -19.23 -2.59
C LEU A 143 0.92 -18.90 -3.56
N LYS A 144 1.23 -18.79 -4.85
CA LYS A 144 0.27 -18.69 -5.94
C LYS A 144 0.07 -20.04 -6.63
N TYR A 145 -1.19 -20.43 -6.74
CA TYR A 145 -1.66 -21.50 -7.61
C TYR A 145 -2.48 -20.88 -8.74
N LYS A 146 -2.27 -21.32 -9.98
CA LYS A 146 -3.04 -20.89 -11.14
C LYS A 146 -3.32 -22.07 -12.04
N THR A 147 -4.54 -22.15 -12.53
CA THR A 147 -4.90 -23.15 -13.53
C THR A 147 -5.91 -22.57 -14.52
N THR A 148 -5.81 -22.99 -15.77
CA THR A 148 -6.76 -22.65 -16.84
C THR A 148 -7.38 -23.94 -17.36
N THR A 149 -8.61 -23.86 -17.85
CA THR A 149 -9.37 -25.03 -18.29
C THR A 149 -9.74 -24.94 -19.77
N LYS A 150 -10.40 -23.85 -20.15
CA LYS A 150 -10.97 -23.67 -21.49
C LYS A 150 -10.98 -22.22 -21.93
N PHE A 151 -10.97 -22.02 -23.23
CA PHE A 151 -11.13 -20.74 -23.88
C PHE A 151 -12.46 -20.72 -24.63
N LEU A 152 -13.27 -19.70 -24.37
CA LEU A 152 -14.56 -19.45 -24.99
C LEU A 152 -14.47 -18.19 -25.85
N GLU A 153 -14.79 -18.28 -27.14
CA GLU A 153 -14.68 -17.16 -28.08
C GLU A 153 -15.94 -17.00 -28.95
N LEU A 154 -16.22 -15.77 -29.39
CA LEU A 154 -17.23 -15.49 -30.40
C LEU A 154 -16.67 -15.77 -31.80
N SER A 155 -17.47 -16.46 -32.62
CA SER A 155 -17.10 -16.66 -34.03
C SER A 155 -17.29 -15.40 -34.88
N MET A 156 -16.40 -15.18 -35.86
CA MET A 156 -16.48 -14.07 -36.82
C MET A 156 -17.80 -14.03 -37.62
N ARG A 157 -18.57 -15.12 -37.66
CA ARG A 157 -19.85 -15.20 -38.39
C ARG A 157 -20.88 -14.20 -37.87
N HIS A 158 -20.77 -13.74 -36.62
CA HIS A 158 -21.71 -12.79 -35.99
C HIS A 158 -21.10 -11.41 -35.69
N LEU A 159 -19.80 -11.22 -35.87
CA LEU A 159 -19.14 -9.91 -35.71
C LEU A 159 -19.33 -8.99 -36.93
N GLY A 160 -19.96 -9.48 -38.00
CA GLY A 160 -20.34 -8.66 -39.15
C GLY A 160 -21.45 -7.66 -38.79
N ARG A 161 -21.37 -6.45 -39.36
CA ARG A 161 -22.28 -5.32 -39.09
C ARG A 161 -23.76 -5.67 -39.24
N ASP A 162 -24.09 -6.56 -40.18
CA ASP A 162 -25.47 -6.99 -40.48
C ASP A 162 -26.09 -7.91 -39.42
N ASN A 163 -25.29 -8.40 -38.47
CA ASN A 163 -25.74 -9.36 -37.43
C ASN A 163 -25.94 -8.72 -36.06
N VAL A 164 -25.68 -7.42 -35.91
CA VAL A 164 -25.89 -6.68 -34.65
C VAL A 164 -27.37 -6.29 -34.53
N LYS A 165 -28.05 -6.79 -33.50
CA LYS A 165 -29.49 -6.55 -33.28
C LYS A 165 -29.77 -5.28 -32.48
N HIS A 166 -28.96 -5.01 -31.46
CA HIS A 166 -29.16 -3.90 -30.54
C HIS A 166 -28.25 -2.70 -30.87
N GLN A 167 -28.38 -2.18 -32.09
CA GLN A 167 -27.50 -1.11 -32.60
C GLN A 167 -27.57 0.20 -31.80
N TYR A 168 -28.70 0.47 -31.13
CA TYR A 168 -28.87 1.66 -30.28
C TYR A 168 -27.81 1.78 -29.18
N VAL A 169 -27.16 0.67 -28.79
CA VAL A 169 -26.05 0.67 -27.82
C VAL A 169 -24.92 1.59 -28.27
N PHE A 170 -24.63 1.65 -29.58
CA PHE A 170 -23.56 2.50 -30.12
C PHE A 170 -23.83 3.99 -29.84
N ASP A 171 -25.08 4.43 -29.94
CA ASP A 171 -25.49 5.82 -29.74
C ASP A 171 -25.54 6.23 -28.26
N THR A 172 -25.71 5.26 -27.35
CA THR A 172 -25.82 5.54 -25.91
C THR A 172 -24.51 5.95 -25.26
N GLY A 173 -23.37 5.61 -25.88
CA GLY A 173 -22.03 5.92 -25.37
C GLY A 173 -21.68 5.28 -24.02
N ILE A 174 -22.44 4.27 -23.58
CA ILE A 174 -22.27 3.60 -22.26
C ILE A 174 -21.11 2.61 -22.21
N ALA A 175 -20.61 2.15 -23.36
CA ALA A 175 -19.57 1.16 -23.47
C ALA A 175 -18.62 1.51 -24.61
N THR A 176 -17.39 1.01 -24.52
CA THR A 176 -16.36 1.21 -25.55
C THR A 176 -15.93 -0.10 -26.22
N HIS A 177 -16.11 -1.23 -25.52
CA HIS A 177 -15.71 -2.55 -25.97
C HIS A 177 -16.79 -3.60 -25.69
N VAL A 178 -16.67 -4.74 -26.36
CA VAL A 178 -17.47 -5.95 -26.13
C VAL A 178 -16.56 -7.15 -25.91
N VAL A 179 -16.97 -8.05 -25.01
CA VAL A 179 -16.24 -9.28 -24.70
C VAL A 179 -16.39 -10.28 -25.85
N THR A 180 -15.28 -10.60 -26.51
CA THR A 180 -15.22 -11.56 -27.62
C THR A 180 -14.50 -12.85 -27.28
N GLY A 181 -13.73 -12.87 -26.19
CA GLY A 181 -13.02 -14.06 -25.72
C GLY A 181 -12.87 -14.08 -24.21
N ILE A 182 -12.97 -15.28 -23.62
CA ILE A 182 -12.81 -15.52 -22.19
C ILE A 182 -11.99 -16.78 -21.99
N LEU A 183 -10.88 -16.66 -21.26
CA LEU A 183 -10.17 -17.80 -20.71
C LEU A 183 -10.73 -18.07 -19.32
N TYR A 184 -11.20 -19.31 -19.12
CA TYR A 184 -11.69 -19.80 -17.84
C TYR A 184 -10.58 -20.55 -17.10
N GLY A 185 -10.62 -20.44 -15.78
CA GLY A 185 -9.66 -21.06 -14.88
C GLY A 185 -9.99 -20.78 -13.42
N ALA A 186 -8.99 -20.92 -12.57
CA ALA A 186 -9.07 -20.51 -11.18
C ALA A 186 -7.67 -20.16 -10.66
N GLN A 187 -7.61 -19.25 -9.70
CA GLN A 187 -6.40 -18.88 -9.01
C GLN A 187 -6.60 -18.99 -7.49
N ALA A 188 -5.51 -19.18 -6.77
CA ALA A 188 -5.49 -19.15 -5.32
C ALA A 188 -4.16 -18.59 -4.80
N PHE A 189 -4.25 -17.81 -3.73
CA PHE A 189 -3.13 -17.24 -2.99
C PHE A 189 -3.21 -17.72 -1.55
N PHE A 190 -2.17 -18.41 -1.10
CA PHE A 190 -1.97 -18.78 0.29
C PHE A 190 -0.93 -17.84 0.89
N VAL A 191 -1.41 -16.88 1.67
CA VAL A 191 -0.58 -15.85 2.31
C VAL A 191 -0.18 -16.38 3.68
N PHE A 192 1.10 -16.66 3.89
CA PHE A 192 1.62 -17.14 5.16
C PHE A 192 2.24 -16.01 5.95
N ASP A 193 1.76 -15.78 7.17
CA ASP A 193 2.13 -14.64 8.00
C ASP A 193 2.58 -15.06 9.39
N ARG A 194 3.67 -14.44 9.85
CA ARG A 194 4.15 -14.55 11.24
C ARG A 194 4.73 -13.21 11.70
N GLU A 195 4.38 -12.81 12.92
CA GLU A 195 5.03 -11.69 13.60
C GLU A 195 6.43 -12.11 14.08
N VAL A 196 7.43 -11.28 13.78
CA VAL A 196 8.84 -11.49 14.06
C VAL A 196 9.25 -10.56 15.20
N SER A 197 9.91 -11.10 16.20
CA SER A 197 10.44 -10.30 17.31
C SER A 197 11.77 -9.62 16.95
N GLU A 198 12.15 -8.59 17.69
CA GLU A 198 13.42 -7.86 17.49
C GLU A 198 14.68 -8.74 17.63
N LYS A 199 14.56 -9.93 18.24
CA LYS A 199 15.68 -10.87 18.47
C LYS A 199 15.85 -11.88 17.35
N GLU A 200 14.89 -11.94 16.44
CA GLU A 200 14.85 -12.92 15.36
C GLU A 200 15.29 -12.29 14.05
N ASP A 201 15.94 -13.09 13.20
CA ASP A 201 16.32 -12.65 11.86
C ASP A 201 15.13 -12.81 10.90
N HIS A 202 14.60 -11.67 10.47
CA HIS A 202 13.47 -11.61 9.55
C HIS A 202 13.77 -12.30 8.21
N GLN A 203 14.98 -12.13 7.66
CA GLN A 203 15.38 -12.74 6.39
C GLN A 203 15.55 -14.25 6.53
N GLU A 204 16.10 -14.71 7.66
CA GLU A 204 16.21 -16.15 7.94
C GLU A 204 14.82 -16.80 8.06
N ILE A 205 13.88 -16.13 8.73
CA ILE A 205 12.49 -16.62 8.89
C ILE A 205 11.78 -16.70 7.53
N GLU A 206 11.82 -15.63 6.72
CA GLU A 206 11.20 -15.64 5.38
C GLU A 206 11.88 -16.65 4.46
N GLY A 207 13.22 -16.77 4.51
CA GLY A 207 13.99 -17.74 3.73
C GLY A 207 13.64 -19.19 4.08
N ASN A 208 13.54 -19.51 5.37
CA ASN A 208 13.11 -20.82 5.84
C ASN A 208 11.68 -21.14 5.40
N LEU A 209 10.75 -20.19 5.53
CA LEU A 209 9.36 -20.39 5.09
C LEU A 209 9.29 -20.60 3.57
N LYS A 210 10.04 -19.84 2.78
CA LYS A 210 10.08 -19.98 1.31
C LYS A 210 10.48 -21.40 0.89
N VAL A 211 11.50 -21.98 1.52
CA VAL A 211 11.93 -23.38 1.28
C VAL A 211 10.82 -24.36 1.65
N MET A 212 10.08 -24.10 2.73
CA MET A 212 8.97 -24.96 3.13
C MET A 212 7.81 -24.88 2.14
N ILE A 213 7.43 -23.69 1.67
CA ILE A 213 6.38 -23.51 0.66
C ILE A 213 6.74 -24.23 -0.65
N GLN A 214 8.01 -24.23 -1.06
CA GLN A 214 8.50 -24.99 -2.23
C GLN A 214 8.22 -26.50 -2.13
N LYS A 215 8.14 -27.05 -0.92
CA LYS A 215 7.83 -28.46 -0.70
C LYS A 215 6.34 -28.79 -0.78
N ILE A 216 5.43 -27.80 -0.71
CA ILE A 216 3.97 -28.04 -0.68
C ILE A 216 3.49 -28.89 -1.86
N PRO A 217 3.87 -28.61 -3.13
CA PRO A 217 3.42 -29.42 -4.26
C PRO A 217 3.86 -30.87 -4.15
N CYS A 218 5.09 -31.13 -3.71
CA CYS A 218 5.60 -32.49 -3.53
C CYS A 218 4.83 -33.22 -2.42
N LEU A 219 4.65 -32.58 -1.27
CA LEU A 219 3.92 -33.15 -0.13
C LEU A 219 2.45 -33.43 -0.44
N ALA A 220 1.83 -32.63 -1.32
CA ALA A 220 0.45 -32.84 -1.75
C ALA A 220 0.27 -34.07 -2.66
N ILE A 221 1.31 -34.48 -3.39
CA ILE A 221 1.26 -35.64 -4.29
C ILE A 221 1.36 -36.95 -3.50
N GLU A 222 2.14 -36.97 -2.42
CA GLU A 222 2.48 -38.20 -1.70
C GLU A 222 1.36 -38.77 -0.80
N GLY A 223 0.20 -38.09 -0.72
CA GLY A 223 -0.99 -38.57 0.00
C GLY A 223 -0.93 -38.39 1.53
N GLU A 224 -2.05 -38.62 2.22
CA GLU A 224 -2.16 -38.39 3.68
C GLU A 224 -1.17 -39.22 4.52
N GLY A 225 -0.69 -40.36 3.99
CA GLY A 225 0.30 -41.21 4.65
C GLY A 225 1.73 -40.68 4.64
N CYS A 226 2.05 -39.68 3.80
CA CYS A 226 3.41 -39.14 3.63
C CYS A 226 3.59 -37.72 4.18
N LEU A 227 2.58 -37.15 4.85
CA LEU A 227 2.69 -35.87 5.58
C LEU A 227 3.55 -35.98 6.87
N GLN A 228 4.56 -36.86 6.88
CA GLN A 228 5.55 -36.92 7.95
C GLN A 228 6.63 -35.87 7.68
N MET A 229 6.35 -34.63 8.07
CA MET A 229 7.38 -33.59 8.13
C MET A 229 8.38 -33.95 9.23
N LYS A 230 9.68 -33.76 8.97
CA LYS A 230 10.72 -33.87 10.01
C LYS A 230 10.49 -32.81 11.09
N ASP A 231 10.86 -33.08 12.34
CA ASP A 231 10.72 -32.12 13.45
C ASP A 231 11.36 -30.75 13.13
N THR A 232 12.48 -30.76 12.41
CA THR A 232 13.18 -29.54 11.94
C THR A 232 12.39 -28.74 10.91
N ASP A 233 11.53 -29.39 10.13
CA ASP A 233 10.65 -28.74 9.16
C ASP A 233 9.39 -28.19 9.86
N ILE A 234 8.89 -28.89 10.88
CA ILE A 234 7.76 -28.45 11.70
C ILE A 234 8.10 -27.14 12.42
N SER A 235 9.28 -27.05 13.05
CA SER A 235 9.69 -25.83 13.76
C SER A 235 9.81 -24.60 12.84
N LYS A 236 10.10 -24.80 11.55
CA LYS A 236 10.23 -23.71 10.56
C LYS A 236 8.89 -23.10 10.15
N VAL A 237 7.82 -23.88 10.19
CA VAL A 237 6.46 -23.43 9.81
C VAL A 237 5.58 -23.13 11.03
N GLN A 238 6.08 -23.42 12.23
CA GLN A 238 5.40 -23.10 13.48
C GLN A 238 5.19 -21.58 13.61
N ASN A 239 4.05 -21.20 14.17
CA ASN A 239 3.61 -19.81 14.38
C ASN A 239 3.29 -19.03 13.10
N PHE A 240 3.34 -19.66 11.91
CA PHE A 240 2.76 -19.06 10.72
C PHE A 240 1.26 -19.33 10.67
N SER A 241 0.51 -18.27 10.49
CA SER A 241 -0.89 -18.33 10.07
C SER A 241 -0.96 -18.43 8.55
N CYS A 242 -2.04 -19.02 8.03
CA CYS A 242 -2.34 -19.00 6.60
C CYS A 242 -3.63 -18.22 6.37
N LYS A 243 -3.64 -17.34 5.37
CA LYS A 243 -4.83 -16.68 4.86
C LYS A 243 -5.00 -17.02 3.39
N PHE A 244 -6.22 -17.42 3.01
CA PHE A 244 -6.53 -17.89 1.67
C PHE A 244 -7.38 -16.89 0.91
N HIS A 245 -6.93 -16.55 -0.30
CA HIS A 245 -7.70 -15.80 -1.29
C HIS A 245 -7.76 -16.63 -2.56
N GLY A 246 -8.92 -17.19 -2.90
CA GLY A 246 -9.02 -18.07 -4.07
C GLY A 246 -10.39 -18.11 -4.68
N ASP A 247 -10.43 -18.63 -5.90
CA ASP A 247 -11.63 -18.77 -6.73
C ASP A 247 -12.36 -20.10 -6.49
N PHE A 248 -12.08 -20.74 -5.35
CA PHE A 248 -12.57 -22.06 -4.99
C PHE A 248 -13.56 -21.98 -3.83
N ASN A 249 -14.67 -22.72 -3.94
CA ASN A 249 -15.61 -22.85 -2.84
C ASN A 249 -15.10 -23.88 -1.81
N LEU A 250 -14.43 -23.40 -0.77
CA LEU A 250 -13.90 -24.22 0.32
C LEU A 250 -14.91 -24.34 1.46
N GLN A 251 -15.08 -25.55 2.00
CA GLN A 251 -15.85 -25.76 3.24
C GLN A 251 -15.16 -25.11 4.45
N LYS A 252 -13.82 -25.13 4.48
CA LYS A 252 -13.00 -24.53 5.52
C LYS A 252 -11.74 -23.93 4.91
N ASN A 253 -11.49 -22.65 5.19
CA ASN A 253 -10.27 -21.99 4.77
C ASN A 253 -9.06 -22.48 5.58
N PRO A 254 -7.88 -22.61 4.97
CA PRO A 254 -6.67 -23.00 5.67
C PRO A 254 -6.25 -21.89 6.63
N VAL A 255 -5.84 -22.26 7.84
CA VAL A 255 -5.31 -21.33 8.85
C VAL A 255 -3.89 -21.67 9.30
N SER A 256 -3.38 -22.81 8.84
CA SER A 256 -2.05 -23.34 9.16
C SER A 256 -1.34 -23.85 7.90
N PHE A 257 -0.04 -24.12 8.02
CA PHE A 257 0.75 -24.73 6.94
C PHE A 257 0.22 -26.11 6.53
N GLN A 258 -0.17 -26.94 7.50
CA GLN A 258 -0.71 -28.27 7.24
C GLN A 258 -2.09 -28.20 6.55
N ASP A 259 -2.95 -27.27 6.96
CA ASP A 259 -4.23 -27.05 6.27
C ASP A 259 -3.99 -26.60 4.82
N ALA A 260 -2.98 -25.76 4.60
CA ALA A 260 -2.65 -25.29 3.25
C ALA A 260 -2.24 -26.44 2.32
N ILE A 261 -1.46 -27.43 2.80
CA ILE A 261 -1.12 -28.62 1.99
C ILE A 261 -2.38 -29.42 1.61
N LYS A 262 -3.29 -29.64 2.57
CA LYS A 262 -4.55 -30.36 2.32
C LYS A 262 -5.44 -29.64 1.31
N VAL A 263 -5.58 -28.32 1.48
CA VAL A 263 -6.36 -27.50 0.54
C VAL A 263 -5.70 -27.52 -0.83
N TYR A 264 -4.38 -27.33 -0.93
CA TYR A 264 -3.63 -27.40 -2.18
C TYR A 264 -3.85 -28.72 -2.91
N GLN A 265 -3.78 -29.85 -2.20
CA GLN A 265 -4.05 -31.18 -2.76
C GLN A 265 -5.48 -31.32 -3.32
N SER A 266 -6.45 -30.60 -2.74
CA SER A 266 -7.85 -30.64 -3.17
C SER A 266 -8.17 -29.73 -4.36
N LEU A 267 -7.37 -28.67 -4.62
CA LEU A 267 -7.68 -27.64 -5.62
C LEU A 267 -7.99 -28.20 -7.02
N PRO A 268 -7.20 -29.15 -7.59
CA PRO A 268 -7.50 -29.68 -8.91
C PRO A 268 -8.85 -30.39 -8.99
N LYS A 269 -9.28 -31.05 -7.90
CA LYS A 269 -10.58 -31.75 -7.83
C LYS A 269 -11.75 -30.77 -7.72
N LEU A 270 -11.53 -29.63 -7.05
CA LEU A 270 -12.56 -28.61 -6.83
C LEU A 270 -12.98 -27.88 -8.12
N LEU A 271 -12.18 -27.94 -9.18
CA LEU A 271 -12.57 -27.42 -10.50
C LEU A 271 -13.72 -28.20 -11.15
N GLY A 272 -13.99 -29.42 -10.69
CA GLY A 272 -14.90 -30.36 -11.36
C GLY A 272 -14.20 -31.14 -12.48
N ALA A 273 -14.78 -32.27 -12.88
CA ALA A 273 -14.17 -33.20 -13.84
C ALA A 273 -13.86 -32.54 -15.19
N ASN A 274 -14.68 -31.57 -15.60
CA ASN A 274 -14.53 -30.82 -16.85
C ASN A 274 -14.25 -29.33 -16.64
N GLY A 275 -13.84 -28.92 -15.44
CA GLY A 275 -13.65 -27.50 -15.12
C GLY A 275 -14.95 -26.70 -15.00
N GLU A 276 -16.04 -27.36 -14.58
CA GLU A 276 -17.39 -26.79 -14.41
C GLU A 276 -17.42 -25.60 -13.43
N ASN A 277 -16.51 -25.60 -12.44
CA ASN A 277 -16.41 -24.55 -11.44
C ASN A 277 -15.37 -23.48 -11.81
N ALA A 278 -14.81 -23.52 -13.02
CA ALA A 278 -13.86 -22.51 -13.48
C ALA A 278 -14.58 -21.17 -13.72
N ILE A 279 -13.90 -20.07 -13.37
CA ILE A 279 -14.39 -18.71 -13.55
C ILE A 279 -13.54 -17.97 -14.61
N PRO A 280 -14.01 -16.83 -15.14
CA PRO A 280 -13.19 -16.00 -16.02
C PRO A 280 -11.89 -15.55 -15.33
N VAL A 281 -10.74 -15.76 -15.98
CA VAL A 281 -9.43 -15.30 -15.50
C VAL A 281 -8.81 -14.24 -16.41
N LYS A 282 -9.02 -14.34 -17.72
CA LYS A 282 -8.51 -13.39 -18.72
C LYS A 282 -9.56 -13.16 -19.82
N ILE A 283 -9.69 -11.91 -20.26
CA ILE A 283 -10.75 -11.43 -21.15
C ILE A 283 -10.13 -10.78 -22.38
N TRP A 284 -10.75 -10.97 -23.54
CA TRP A 284 -10.45 -10.28 -24.78
C TRP A 284 -11.60 -9.37 -25.14
N LEU A 285 -11.27 -8.10 -25.33
CA LEU A 285 -12.20 -7.00 -25.55
C LEU A 285 -11.98 -6.46 -26.96
N MET A 286 -13.02 -6.53 -27.78
CA MET A 286 -13.03 -5.93 -29.11
C MET A 286 -13.67 -4.54 -29.04
N PRO A 287 -13.07 -3.51 -29.66
CA PRO A 287 -13.62 -2.16 -29.62
C PRO A 287 -14.91 -2.08 -30.43
N LEU A 288 -15.94 -1.45 -29.85
CA LEU A 288 -17.22 -1.23 -30.53
C LEU A 288 -17.07 -0.38 -31.79
N LYS A 289 -16.06 0.49 -31.81
CA LYS A 289 -15.77 1.37 -32.95
C LYS A 289 -15.35 0.63 -34.22
N SER A 290 -14.90 -0.63 -34.08
CA SER A 290 -14.67 -1.52 -35.22
C SER A 290 -15.96 -1.99 -35.90
N LEU A 291 -17.10 -1.94 -35.18
CA LEU A 291 -18.42 -2.34 -35.67
C LEU A 291 -19.23 -1.14 -36.17
N ASP A 292 -19.17 -0.02 -35.45
CA ASP A 292 -19.85 1.21 -35.83
C ASP A 292 -19.05 2.44 -35.43
N SER A 293 -18.86 3.38 -36.36
CA SER A 293 -18.08 4.60 -36.13
C SER A 293 -18.70 5.57 -35.12
N ALA A 294 -20.01 5.45 -34.85
CA ALA A 294 -20.72 6.25 -33.83
C ALA A 294 -20.40 5.79 -32.40
N ALA A 295 -19.89 4.57 -32.22
CA ALA A 295 -19.62 4.02 -30.90
C ALA A 295 -18.58 4.85 -30.12
N ALA A 296 -18.77 4.92 -28.80
CA ALA A 296 -17.77 5.51 -27.91
C ALA A 296 -16.45 4.71 -27.94
N GLN A 297 -15.34 5.40 -27.70
CA GLN A 297 -14.00 4.82 -27.76
C GLN A 297 -13.15 5.19 -26.54
N LEU A 298 -12.11 4.40 -26.32
CA LEU A 298 -10.97 4.81 -25.53
C LEU A 298 -10.12 5.79 -26.36
N VAL A 299 -10.03 7.04 -25.92
CA VAL A 299 -9.34 8.11 -26.65
C VAL A 299 -7.86 8.19 -26.27
N ARG A 300 -7.55 7.99 -24.98
CA ARG A 300 -6.19 8.10 -24.44
C ARG A 300 -5.88 6.98 -23.45
N GLN A 301 -4.63 6.55 -23.45
CA GLN A 301 -4.05 5.74 -22.36
C GLN A 301 -3.39 6.65 -21.34
N ILE A 302 -3.19 6.12 -20.13
CA ILE A 302 -2.34 6.75 -19.12
C ILE A 302 -0.94 6.19 -19.26
N SER A 303 0.06 7.06 -19.32
CA SER A 303 1.46 6.67 -19.41
C SER A 303 1.87 5.87 -18.18
N ILE A 304 2.65 4.81 -18.42
CA ILE A 304 3.15 3.91 -17.38
C ILE A 304 3.89 4.68 -16.28
N ARG A 305 4.61 5.75 -16.65
CA ARG A 305 5.31 6.62 -15.70
C ARG A 305 4.38 7.21 -14.65
N LEU A 306 3.24 7.80 -15.06
CA LEU A 306 2.31 8.40 -14.11
C LEU A 306 1.60 7.34 -13.27
N VAL A 307 1.36 6.15 -13.83
CA VAL A 307 0.82 5.01 -13.06
C VAL A 307 1.81 4.58 -11.98
N MET A 308 3.11 4.45 -12.31
CA MET A 308 4.15 4.10 -11.34
C MET A 308 4.31 5.17 -10.26
N GLU A 309 4.19 6.44 -10.62
CA GLU A 309 4.25 7.55 -9.66
C GLU A 309 3.05 7.54 -8.69
N ALA A 310 1.84 7.32 -9.20
CA ALA A 310 0.65 7.14 -8.38
C ALA A 310 0.75 5.90 -7.46
N GLN A 311 1.35 4.81 -7.95
CA GLN A 311 1.63 3.62 -7.17
C GLN A 311 2.59 3.94 -6.01
N SER A 312 3.72 4.59 -6.30
CA SER A 312 4.73 4.94 -5.29
C SER A 312 4.12 5.75 -4.14
N ILE A 313 3.26 6.72 -4.45
CA ILE A 313 2.57 7.52 -3.42
C ILE A 313 1.71 6.64 -2.49
N LEU A 314 0.98 5.67 -3.06
CA LEU A 314 0.13 4.77 -2.27
C LEU A 314 0.94 3.72 -1.49
N GLU A 315 2.10 3.32 -2.00
CA GLU A 315 3.05 2.45 -1.30
C GLU A 315 3.70 3.18 -0.11
N ASP A 316 4.17 4.42 -0.31
CA ASP A 316 4.75 5.26 0.76
C ASP A 316 3.74 5.46 1.91
N LEU A 317 2.48 5.76 1.57
CA LEU A 317 1.41 5.90 2.56
C LEU A 317 1.14 4.61 3.32
N SER A 318 1.20 3.46 2.65
CA SER A 318 0.99 2.15 3.27
C SER A 318 2.18 1.77 4.16
N GLU A 319 3.40 2.15 3.79
CA GLU A 319 4.58 2.00 4.64
C GLU A 319 4.47 2.84 5.93
N LEU A 320 4.03 4.10 5.81
CA LEU A 320 3.79 4.97 6.96
C LEU A 320 2.73 4.40 7.90
N GLU A 321 1.66 3.82 7.35
CA GLU A 321 0.62 3.15 8.14
C GLU A 321 1.19 1.96 8.94
N MET A 322 2.04 1.12 8.32
CA MET A 322 2.74 0.04 9.03
C MET A 322 3.65 0.56 10.15
N ARG A 323 4.46 1.59 9.87
CA ARG A 323 5.33 2.22 10.88
C ARG A 323 4.53 2.79 12.05
N CYS A 324 3.41 3.45 11.77
CA CYS A 324 2.51 3.95 12.80
C CYS A 324 1.96 2.81 13.67
N ASN A 325 1.51 1.72 13.05
CA ASN A 325 0.98 0.56 13.77
C ASN A 325 2.04 -0.06 14.68
N ASP A 326 3.28 -0.21 14.20
CA ASP A 326 4.41 -0.72 14.97
C ASP A 326 4.76 0.21 16.14
N ALA A 327 4.84 1.51 15.88
CA ALA A 327 5.10 2.52 16.91
C ALA A 327 3.99 2.56 17.97
N MET A 328 2.72 2.38 17.59
CA MET A 328 1.59 2.32 18.52
C MET A 328 1.59 1.04 19.37
N LYS A 329 2.06 -0.09 18.82
CA LYS A 329 2.19 -1.36 19.56
C LYS A 329 3.35 -1.35 20.58
N ASN A 330 4.33 -0.46 20.42
CA ASN A 330 5.49 -0.38 21.31
C ASN A 330 5.05 -0.17 22.78
N SER A 331 5.66 -0.92 23.70
CA SER A 331 5.33 -0.86 25.13
C SER A 331 5.54 0.53 25.76
N THR A 332 6.52 1.28 25.27
CA THR A 332 6.78 2.66 25.70
C THR A 332 5.63 3.57 25.28
N THR A 333 5.15 3.46 24.05
CA THR A 333 3.98 4.22 23.59
C THR A 333 2.73 3.89 24.40
N GLN A 334 2.56 2.63 24.84
CA GLN A 334 1.46 2.24 25.73
C GLN A 334 1.57 2.88 27.13
N GLN A 335 2.79 3.14 27.60
CA GLN A 335 3.06 3.85 28.86
C GLN A 335 2.90 5.37 28.75
N PHE A 336 3.02 5.93 27.54
CA PHE A 336 2.89 7.37 27.26
C PHE A 336 1.75 7.63 26.25
N PRO A 337 0.47 7.63 26.70
CA PRO A 337 -0.69 7.79 25.83
C PRO A 337 -0.68 9.06 24.97
N GLN A 338 0.01 10.11 25.42
CA GLN A 338 0.23 11.37 24.69
C GLN A 338 0.80 11.11 23.29
N ILE A 339 1.82 10.25 23.19
CA ILE A 339 2.46 9.89 21.92
C ILE A 339 1.52 9.04 21.07
N GLY A 340 0.81 8.11 21.71
CA GLY A 340 -0.21 7.30 21.04
C GLY A 340 -1.30 8.16 20.37
N LYS A 341 -1.74 9.25 21.01
CA LYS A 341 -2.69 10.21 20.43
C LYS A 341 -2.12 10.89 19.19
N LYS A 342 -0.86 11.34 19.24
CA LYS A 342 -0.16 12.01 18.12
C LYS A 342 -0.01 11.08 16.91
N LEU A 343 0.45 9.83 17.15
CA LEU A 343 0.55 8.80 16.10
C LEU A 343 -0.81 8.46 15.48
N LYS A 344 -1.86 8.34 16.32
CA LYS A 344 -3.22 8.08 15.84
C LYS A 344 -3.72 9.21 14.93
N ALA A 345 -3.55 10.46 15.34
CA ALA A 345 -3.94 11.63 14.55
C ALA A 345 -3.19 11.68 13.20
N PHE A 346 -1.89 11.44 13.21
CA PHE A 346 -1.09 11.36 11.97
C PHE A 346 -1.61 10.27 11.03
N ARG A 347 -1.85 9.06 11.54
CA ARG A 347 -2.38 7.94 10.74
C ARG A 347 -3.75 8.26 10.14
N GLU A 348 -4.62 8.92 10.89
CA GLU A 348 -5.95 9.35 10.42
C GLU A 348 -5.84 10.39 9.28
N LEU A 349 -4.96 11.38 9.43
CA LEU A 349 -4.68 12.38 8.38
C LEU A 349 -4.10 11.75 7.11
N CYS A 350 -3.15 10.83 7.24
CA CYS A 350 -2.61 10.08 6.09
C CYS A 350 -3.69 9.24 5.40
N SER A 351 -4.61 8.63 6.17
CA SER A 351 -5.70 7.82 5.64
C SER A 351 -6.73 8.66 4.88
N GLU A 352 -7.11 9.82 5.42
CA GLU A 352 -8.01 10.76 4.76
C GLU A 352 -7.41 11.26 3.43
N ASN A 353 -6.13 11.64 3.47
CA ASN A 353 -5.40 12.07 2.28
C ASN A 353 -5.25 10.98 1.22
N LYS A 354 -5.01 9.72 1.63
CA LYS A 354 -4.99 8.54 0.74
C LYS A 354 -6.33 8.42 0.00
N LEU A 355 -7.45 8.49 0.73
CA LEU A 355 -8.78 8.38 0.14
C LEU A 355 -9.10 9.52 -0.83
N GLU A 356 -8.72 10.75 -0.53
CA GLU A 356 -8.95 11.90 -1.42
C GLU A 356 -8.10 11.81 -2.70
N PHE A 357 -6.86 11.32 -2.59
CA PHE A 357 -6.01 11.02 -3.74
C PHE A 357 -6.64 9.95 -4.64
N GLN A 358 -7.11 8.83 -4.07
CA GLN A 358 -7.79 7.77 -4.81
C GLN A 358 -9.08 8.27 -5.47
N ARG A 359 -9.89 9.07 -4.77
CA ARG A 359 -11.10 9.71 -5.31
C ARG A 359 -10.79 10.62 -6.49
N THR A 360 -9.70 11.38 -6.41
CA THR A 360 -9.28 12.25 -7.51
C THR A 360 -8.82 11.43 -8.71
N LEU A 361 -8.05 10.35 -8.51
CA LEU A 361 -7.72 9.39 -9.56
C LEU A 361 -8.97 8.81 -10.22
N ALA A 362 -9.93 8.32 -9.44
CA ALA A 362 -11.20 7.78 -9.94
C ALA A 362 -11.98 8.77 -10.81
N ARG A 363 -11.90 10.07 -10.52
CA ARG A 363 -12.55 11.12 -11.31
C ARG A 363 -11.77 11.46 -12.58
N LYS A 364 -10.44 11.58 -12.50
CA LYS A 364 -9.59 12.04 -13.61
C LYS A 364 -9.33 10.95 -14.65
N LEU A 365 -9.16 9.69 -14.24
CA LEU A 365 -8.85 8.60 -15.17
C LEU A 365 -9.91 8.44 -16.27
N PRO A 366 -11.23 8.38 -15.98
CA PRO A 366 -12.24 8.25 -17.02
C PRO A 366 -12.33 9.47 -17.93
N SER A 367 -12.14 10.66 -17.36
CA SER A 367 -12.16 11.93 -18.10
C SER A 367 -11.03 12.00 -19.13
N ILE A 368 -9.81 11.62 -18.74
CA ILE A 368 -8.65 11.56 -19.64
C ILE A 368 -8.86 10.50 -20.71
N ARG A 369 -9.23 9.28 -20.31
CA ARG A 369 -9.48 8.15 -21.21
C ARG A 369 -10.61 8.40 -22.20
N GLY A 370 -11.63 9.15 -21.78
CA GLY A 370 -12.76 9.55 -22.62
C GLY A 370 -12.49 10.75 -23.52
N GLY A 371 -11.33 11.39 -23.40
CA GLY A 371 -10.95 12.54 -24.22
C GLY A 371 -11.35 13.90 -23.66
N GLY A 372 -12.02 13.96 -22.51
CA GLY A 372 -12.49 15.21 -21.88
C GLY A 372 -11.39 16.04 -21.22
N GLU A 373 -10.32 15.39 -20.76
CA GLU A 373 -9.13 16.04 -20.23
C GLU A 373 -7.85 15.51 -20.89
N GLU A 374 -6.80 16.33 -20.86
CA GLU A 374 -5.45 15.91 -21.24
C GLU A 374 -4.75 15.22 -20.06
N GLU A 375 -3.83 14.30 -20.37
CA GLU A 375 -3.05 13.59 -19.36
C GLU A 375 -2.25 14.55 -18.43
N ALA A 376 -1.90 15.74 -18.92
CA ALA A 376 -1.22 16.78 -18.15
C ALA A 376 -1.92 17.14 -16.82
N VAL A 377 -3.25 17.00 -16.74
CA VAL A 377 -4.00 17.23 -15.50
C VAL A 377 -3.60 16.24 -14.41
N LEU A 378 -3.33 14.97 -14.77
CA LEU A 378 -2.85 13.96 -13.84
C LEU A 378 -1.42 14.26 -13.39
N ALA A 379 -0.56 14.69 -14.31
CA ALA A 379 0.82 15.09 -13.99
C ALA A 379 0.86 16.28 -13.01
N GLU A 380 0.03 17.30 -13.22
CA GLU A 380 -0.04 18.44 -12.30
C GLU A 380 -0.59 18.03 -10.94
N MET A 381 -1.58 17.13 -10.88
CA MET A 381 -2.08 16.59 -9.61
C MET A 381 -0.97 15.89 -8.79
N LEU A 382 -0.14 15.07 -9.44
CA LEU A 382 0.99 14.39 -8.79
C LEU A 382 2.06 15.40 -8.33
N LYS A 383 2.35 16.42 -9.13
CA LYS A 383 3.25 17.52 -8.75
C LYS A 383 2.73 18.31 -7.55
N MET A 384 1.44 18.63 -7.51
CA MET A 384 0.81 19.30 -6.38
C MET A 384 0.92 18.47 -5.10
N ARG A 385 0.81 17.14 -5.22
CA ARG A 385 1.06 16.23 -4.09
C ARG A 385 2.51 16.32 -3.60
N HIS A 386 3.50 16.30 -4.50
CA HIS A 386 4.92 16.42 -4.11
C HIS A 386 5.27 17.76 -3.47
N SER A 387 4.59 18.84 -3.84
CA SER A 387 4.79 20.17 -3.24
C SER A 387 3.98 20.38 -1.95
N SER A 388 3.09 19.45 -1.61
CA SER A 388 2.23 19.58 -0.42
C SER A 388 2.95 19.16 0.87
N PRO A 389 2.40 19.50 2.05
CA PRO A 389 2.85 18.94 3.33
C PRO A 389 2.79 17.40 3.39
N PHE A 390 2.00 16.76 2.52
CA PHE A 390 1.85 15.29 2.39
C PHE A 390 2.88 14.64 1.46
N ASN A 391 3.96 15.34 1.10
CA ASN A 391 5.05 14.72 0.36
C ASN A 391 5.73 13.61 1.19
N SER A 392 6.20 12.56 0.53
CA SER A 392 6.72 11.36 1.18
C SER A 392 7.90 11.63 2.10
N LYS A 393 8.75 12.61 1.75
CA LYS A 393 9.92 13.00 2.55
C LYS A 393 9.49 13.53 3.91
N ASN A 394 8.63 14.56 3.95
CA ASN A 394 8.21 15.19 5.21
C ASN A 394 7.43 14.21 6.10
N LEU A 395 6.55 13.38 5.51
CA LEU A 395 5.79 12.37 6.26
C LEU A 395 6.72 11.33 6.89
N SER A 396 7.71 10.85 6.13
CA SER A 396 8.70 9.88 6.60
C SER A 396 9.64 10.47 7.66
N GLU A 397 10.02 11.74 7.51
CA GLU A 397 10.83 12.47 8.49
C GLU A 397 10.08 12.63 9.81
N TRP A 398 8.82 13.10 9.79
CA TRP A 398 8.00 13.19 11.01
C TRP A 398 7.85 11.83 11.71
N MET A 399 7.58 10.77 10.95
CA MET A 399 7.49 9.42 11.52
C MET A 399 8.82 8.97 12.16
N SER A 400 9.96 9.28 11.51
CA SER A 400 11.29 8.96 12.03
C SER A 400 11.61 9.74 13.32
N CYS A 401 11.17 10.99 13.42
CA CYS A 401 11.27 11.79 14.63
C CYS A 401 10.49 11.17 15.79
N LYS A 402 9.27 10.67 15.54
CA LYS A 402 8.48 9.99 16.58
C LYS A 402 9.05 8.63 16.99
N GLU A 403 9.58 7.86 16.06
CA GLU A 403 10.32 6.63 16.38
C GLU A 403 11.54 6.92 17.27
N ARG A 404 12.28 8.01 16.97
CA ARG A 404 13.42 8.46 17.80
C ARG A 404 12.95 8.92 19.19
N GLU A 405 11.88 9.69 19.29
CA GLU A 405 11.29 10.12 20.57
C GLU A 405 10.93 8.92 21.44
N ILE A 406 10.24 7.93 20.88
CA ILE A 406 9.90 6.66 21.55
C ILE A 406 11.15 5.93 22.03
N SER A 407 12.18 5.82 21.19
CA SER A 407 13.44 5.16 21.56
C SER A 407 14.16 5.85 22.72
N ILE A 408 14.16 7.18 22.76
CA ILE A 408 14.76 7.96 23.86
C ILE A 408 13.99 7.74 25.16
N LEU A 409 12.66 7.80 25.11
CA LEU A 409 11.80 7.55 26.28
C LEU A 409 11.96 6.12 26.79
N GLN A 410 12.07 5.15 25.89
CA GLN A 410 12.34 3.76 26.23
C GLN A 410 13.69 3.64 26.95
N SER A 411 14.74 4.31 26.43
CA SER A 411 16.05 4.33 27.06
C SER A 411 16.02 4.92 28.47
N ILE A 412 15.28 6.01 28.68
CA ILE A 412 15.20 6.70 29.98
C ILE A 412 14.36 5.87 30.96
N THR A 413 13.22 5.35 30.53
CA THR A 413 12.36 4.51 31.36
C THR A 413 13.06 3.21 31.76
N ASN A 414 13.87 2.63 30.86
CA ASN A 414 14.72 1.48 31.15
C ASN A 414 15.82 1.76 32.20
N MET A 415 16.19 3.02 32.44
CA MET A 415 17.10 3.39 33.52
C MET A 415 16.40 3.47 34.87
N MET A 416 15.07 3.56 34.89
CA MET A 416 14.23 3.74 36.09
C MET A 416 13.26 2.56 36.26
N LYS A 417 13.68 1.33 35.93
CA LYS A 417 12.82 0.13 35.89
C LYS A 417 12.14 -0.23 37.21
N ASN A 418 12.73 0.19 38.33
CA ASN A 418 12.18 -0.05 39.66
C ASN A 418 11.07 0.94 40.04
N THR A 419 10.67 1.82 39.12
CA THR A 419 9.67 2.87 39.37
C THR A 419 8.33 2.50 38.74
N LYS A 420 7.24 2.95 39.36
CA LYS A 420 5.89 2.78 38.84
C LYS A 420 5.58 3.90 37.86
N THR A 421 5.30 3.55 36.61
CA THR A 421 4.82 4.51 35.61
C THR A 421 3.33 4.78 35.81
N VAL A 422 2.97 6.06 35.82
CA VAL A 422 1.60 6.52 35.99
C VAL A 422 1.14 7.19 34.69
N THR A 423 0.00 6.76 34.15
CA THR A 423 -0.43 7.10 32.78
C THR A 423 -1.49 8.21 32.71
N SER A 424 -1.96 8.74 33.85
CA SER A 424 -2.96 9.82 33.90
C SER A 424 -2.87 10.63 35.19
N HIS A 425 -3.37 11.87 35.17
CA HIS A 425 -3.46 12.73 36.35
C HIS A 425 -4.26 12.08 37.49
N HIS A 426 -5.40 11.46 37.19
CA HIS A 426 -6.19 10.76 38.21
C HIS A 426 -5.41 9.61 38.86
N ALA A 427 -4.67 8.83 38.07
CA ALA A 427 -3.82 7.78 38.62
C ALA A 427 -2.68 8.38 39.47
N LEU A 428 -2.15 9.54 39.10
CA LEU A 428 -1.11 10.25 39.86
C LEU A 428 -1.65 10.76 41.20
N ASP A 429 -2.81 11.40 41.20
CA ASP A 429 -3.49 11.88 42.41
C ASP A 429 -3.73 10.73 43.39
N LYS A 430 -4.16 9.57 42.88
CA LYS A 430 -4.37 8.36 43.70
C LYS A 430 -3.09 7.91 44.39
N GLU A 431 -1.95 7.91 43.69
CA GLU A 431 -0.67 7.53 44.29
C GLU A 431 -0.20 8.57 45.32
N ILE A 432 -0.28 9.86 44.98
CA ILE A 432 0.14 10.97 45.86
C ILE A 432 -0.68 10.99 47.15
N LEU A 433 -2.00 10.84 47.07
CA LEU A 433 -2.89 10.83 48.24
C LEU A 433 -2.67 9.62 49.17
N SER A 434 -2.04 8.57 48.66
CA SER A 434 -1.76 7.34 49.43
C SER A 434 -0.39 7.36 50.13
N ALA A 435 0.44 8.37 49.90
CA ALA A 435 1.80 8.46 50.40
C ALA A 435 1.98 9.70 51.29
N GLU A 436 2.81 9.58 52.33
CA GLU A 436 3.19 10.72 53.17
C GLU A 436 4.13 11.69 52.41
N HIS A 437 5.01 11.12 51.58
CA HIS A 437 5.94 11.85 50.72
C HIS A 437 5.95 11.17 49.34
N ALA A 438 5.93 11.96 48.27
CA ALA A 438 5.96 11.45 46.89
C ALA A 438 7.01 12.20 46.07
N ALA A 439 7.85 11.45 45.35
CA ALA A 439 8.81 11.98 44.38
C ALA A 439 8.46 11.47 42.98
N CYS A 440 8.31 12.38 42.02
CA CYS A 440 7.89 12.07 40.66
C CYS A 440 8.91 12.53 39.62
N PHE A 441 9.24 11.66 38.67
CA PHE A 441 9.96 12.04 37.47
C PHE A 441 8.94 12.35 36.36
N ALA A 442 8.79 13.64 36.01
CA ALA A 442 7.80 14.08 35.03
C ALA A 442 8.48 14.44 33.69
N PHE A 443 7.90 13.95 32.58
CA PHE A 443 8.23 14.42 31.24
C PHE A 443 7.32 15.59 30.88
N THR A 444 7.89 16.79 30.72
CA THR A 444 7.13 18.04 30.59
C THR A 444 6.81 18.47 29.16
N SER A 445 7.40 17.81 28.15
CA SER A 445 7.30 18.23 26.73
C SER A 445 6.53 17.26 25.84
N LEU A 446 5.93 16.20 26.39
CA LEU A 446 5.22 15.19 25.60
C LEU A 446 3.86 15.67 25.10
N GLU A 447 3.26 16.66 25.78
CA GLU A 447 1.95 17.22 25.47
C GLU A 447 2.02 18.45 24.56
N ASP A 448 3.22 18.89 24.19
CA ASP A 448 3.41 20.03 23.29
C ASP A 448 2.65 19.81 21.97
N ASP A 449 2.08 20.89 21.45
CA ASP A 449 1.36 20.88 20.18
C ASP A 449 2.26 20.36 19.06
N GLU A 450 1.65 19.76 18.03
CA GLU A 450 2.33 19.28 16.84
C GLU A 450 1.99 20.20 15.66
N PRO A 451 2.80 21.24 15.36
CA PRO A 451 2.51 22.18 14.28
C PRO A 451 2.34 21.48 12.92
N TYR A 452 3.17 20.47 12.65
CA TYR A 452 3.06 19.70 11.40
C TYR A 452 1.72 18.98 11.24
N LEU A 453 1.15 18.42 12.31
CA LEU A 453 -0.19 17.79 12.23
C LEU A 453 -1.27 18.84 11.97
N SER A 454 -1.09 20.06 12.50
CA SER A 454 -1.97 21.19 12.21
C SER A 454 -1.89 21.62 10.74
N ASP A 455 -0.70 21.65 10.15
CA ASP A 455 -0.48 21.94 8.74
C ASP A 455 -1.12 20.88 7.82
N LEU A 456 -0.96 19.60 8.15
CA LEU A 456 -1.63 18.50 7.44
C LEU A 456 -3.16 18.63 7.52
N SER A 457 -3.71 18.93 8.70
CA SER A 457 -5.15 19.12 8.89
C SER A 457 -5.67 20.35 8.12
N LYS A 458 -4.92 21.44 8.12
CA LYS A 458 -5.25 22.67 7.39
C LYS A 458 -5.29 22.41 5.89
N TYR A 459 -4.27 21.72 5.37
CA TYR A 459 -4.20 21.34 3.95
C TYR A 459 -5.42 20.51 3.51
N LEU A 460 -5.89 19.57 4.34
CA LEU A 460 -7.08 18.78 4.02
C LEU A 460 -8.39 19.57 4.05
N LYS A 461 -8.48 20.63 4.86
CA LYS A 461 -9.67 21.49 4.97
C LYS A 461 -9.75 22.55 3.87
N GLU A 462 -8.61 22.99 3.35
CA GLU A 462 -8.55 24.00 2.29
C GLU A 462 -8.78 23.34 0.93
N THR A 463 -10.00 23.41 0.42
CA THR A 463 -10.35 22.94 -0.93
C THR A 463 -9.46 23.61 -1.99
N PRO A 464 -8.88 22.86 -2.95
CA PRO A 464 -8.01 23.42 -3.97
C PRO A 464 -8.83 24.08 -5.11
N GLU A 465 -9.55 25.15 -4.81
CA GLU A 465 -10.25 25.93 -5.86
C GLU A 465 -9.37 27.02 -6.49
N SER A 466 -8.15 27.22 -5.99
CA SER A 466 -7.12 27.98 -6.70
C SER A 466 -5.73 27.58 -6.22
N PRO A 467 -4.75 27.38 -7.11
CA PRO A 467 -3.35 27.37 -6.73
C PRO A 467 -2.96 28.82 -6.38
N GLN A 468 -3.35 29.27 -5.20
CA GLN A 468 -2.67 30.39 -4.58
C GLN A 468 -1.27 29.91 -4.22
N ASP A 469 -0.29 30.82 -4.30
CA ASP A 469 1.09 30.65 -3.82
C ASP A 469 1.12 30.38 -2.32
N ILE A 470 0.54 29.26 -1.87
CA ILE A 470 0.76 28.74 -0.54
C ILE A 470 2.13 28.07 -0.63
N THR A 471 3.16 28.88 -0.40
CA THR A 471 4.47 28.39 -0.01
C THR A 471 4.29 27.76 1.37
N TYR A 472 3.86 26.50 1.41
CA TYR A 472 4.04 25.68 2.58
C TYR A 472 5.54 25.67 2.83
N GLN A 473 5.97 26.36 3.89
CA GLN A 473 7.35 26.30 4.33
C GLN A 473 7.70 24.82 4.41
N THR A 474 8.83 24.41 3.82
CA THR A 474 9.42 23.12 4.14
C THR A 474 9.53 23.05 5.65
N TYR A 475 8.63 22.30 6.27
CA TYR A 475 8.59 22.16 7.71
C TYR A 475 9.91 21.51 8.10
N ASP A 476 10.77 22.27 8.76
CA ASP A 476 12.03 21.76 9.29
C ASP A 476 11.67 20.98 10.56
N VAL A 477 11.20 19.73 10.36
CA VAL A 477 10.79 18.81 11.44
C VAL A 477 11.88 18.72 12.52
N GLU A 478 13.14 18.98 12.17
CA GLU A 478 14.30 18.84 13.04
C GLU A 478 14.53 20.02 13.99
N LYS A 479 14.12 21.26 13.65
CA LYS A 479 14.55 22.44 14.41
C LYS A 479 13.82 22.68 15.73
N ASP A 480 12.59 22.19 15.87
CA ASP A 480 11.72 22.56 17.01
C ASP A 480 11.53 21.44 18.05
N GLN A 481 12.15 20.27 17.88
CA GLN A 481 11.90 19.14 18.78
C GLN A 481 12.98 18.99 19.86
N TRP A 482 12.54 18.85 21.12
CA TRP A 482 13.39 18.81 22.31
C TRP A 482 14.49 17.72 22.27
N PHE A 483 14.21 16.59 21.61
CA PHE A 483 15.07 15.41 21.60
C PHE A 483 16.26 15.48 20.63
N PHE A 484 16.32 16.51 19.77
CA PHE A 484 17.51 16.76 18.95
C PHE A 484 18.64 17.44 19.72
N SER A 485 18.34 18.14 20.81
CA SER A 485 19.37 18.73 21.66
C SER A 485 20.09 17.66 22.47
N ASN A 486 21.38 17.47 22.16
CA ASN A 486 22.27 16.59 22.94
C ASN A 486 22.36 17.04 24.40
N GLU A 487 22.28 18.34 24.65
CA GLU A 487 22.33 18.95 25.98
C GLU A 487 21.07 18.60 26.77
N VAL A 488 19.88 18.79 26.19
CA VAL A 488 18.60 18.43 26.81
C VAL A 488 18.55 16.93 27.10
N ARG A 489 18.93 16.10 26.11
CA ARG A 489 18.99 14.63 26.29
C ARG A 489 19.98 14.21 27.38
N GLY A 490 21.15 14.86 27.43
CA GLY A 490 22.17 14.63 28.45
C GLY A 490 21.67 14.96 29.85
N ALA A 491 21.07 16.15 30.01
CA ALA A 491 20.49 16.60 31.26
C ALA A 491 19.35 15.68 31.72
N MET A 492 18.47 15.25 30.80
CA MET A 492 17.37 14.34 31.12
C MET A 492 17.88 12.97 31.59
N LYS A 493 18.88 12.41 30.91
CA LYS A 493 19.53 11.16 31.35
C LYS A 493 20.19 11.32 32.71
N GLN A 494 20.83 12.45 32.99
CA GLN A 494 21.44 12.72 34.29
C GLN A 494 20.38 12.81 35.40
N LYS A 495 19.29 13.56 35.17
CA LYS A 495 18.16 13.63 36.12
C LYS A 495 17.55 12.25 36.37
N ALA A 496 17.40 11.42 35.33
CA ALA A 496 16.90 10.05 35.47
C ALA A 496 17.84 9.14 36.29
N LYS A 497 19.16 9.29 36.15
CA LYS A 497 20.15 8.58 36.99
C LYS A 497 20.04 8.98 38.46
N LEU A 498 19.98 10.29 38.72
CA LEU A 498 19.83 10.81 40.08
C LEU A 498 18.52 10.34 40.72
N PHE A 499 17.42 10.37 39.96
CA PHE A 499 16.14 9.86 40.43
C PHE A 499 16.19 8.36 40.73
N ASN A 500 16.78 7.54 39.86
CA ASN A 500 16.91 6.10 40.13
C ASN A 500 17.80 5.82 41.36
N ALA A 501 18.92 6.54 41.53
CA ALA A 501 19.77 6.41 42.71
C ALA A 501 19.04 6.80 44.00
N PHE A 502 18.22 7.86 43.95
CA PHE A 502 17.33 8.24 45.06
C PHE A 502 16.34 7.11 45.38
N VAL A 503 15.70 6.53 44.36
CA VAL A 503 14.76 5.42 44.55
C VAL A 503 15.45 4.21 45.17
N GLU A 504 16.60 3.79 44.66
CA GLU A 504 17.37 2.65 45.17
C GLU A 504 17.77 2.84 46.65
N THR A 505 18.29 4.03 47.00
CA THR A 505 18.68 4.36 48.38
C THR A 505 17.51 4.28 49.34
N ASN A 506 16.30 4.68 48.90
CA ASN A 506 15.10 4.66 49.73
C ASN A 506 14.39 3.29 49.72
N MET A 507 14.61 2.42 48.74
CA MET A 507 14.08 1.04 48.78
C MET A 507 14.80 0.14 49.79
N ASP A 508 16.08 0.37 50.04
CA ASP A 508 16.89 -0.38 51.02
C ASP A 508 16.63 0.04 52.49
N SER A 509 15.72 0.99 52.72
CA SER A 509 15.44 1.54 54.05
C SER A 509 14.51 0.66 54.90
N ASN A 510 14.98 -0.56 55.19
CA ASN A 510 14.77 -1.21 56.48
C ASN A 510 15.74 -0.63 57.56
N ILE A 511 16.40 0.50 57.26
CA ILE A 511 17.34 1.18 58.14
C ILE A 511 16.85 2.61 58.38
N ARG A 512 16.48 2.86 59.63
CA ARG A 512 16.08 4.16 60.20
C ARG A 512 17.12 5.25 59.90
N GLY A 513 16.63 6.44 59.53
CA GLY A 513 17.38 7.69 59.66
C GLY A 513 16.73 8.84 58.91
N GLU A 514 16.05 9.74 59.64
CA GLU A 514 15.40 10.97 59.15
C GLU A 514 16.34 11.95 58.40
N ASN A 515 17.65 11.68 58.35
CA ASN A 515 18.66 12.58 57.76
C ASN A 515 19.01 12.28 56.30
N SER A 516 18.67 11.11 55.73
CA SER A 516 19.07 10.77 54.34
C SER A 516 18.21 11.46 53.27
N LEU A 517 16.95 11.78 53.58
CA LEU A 517 16.03 12.43 52.63
C LEU A 517 16.41 13.89 52.36
N VAL A 518 16.88 14.62 53.38
CA VAL A 518 17.19 16.05 53.30
C VAL A 518 18.52 16.31 52.57
N ASP A 519 19.53 15.47 52.79
CA ASP A 519 20.85 15.65 52.18
C ASP A 519 20.82 15.37 50.66
N ILE A 520 20.07 14.36 50.22
CA ILE A 520 19.94 14.06 48.78
C ILE A 520 19.06 15.11 48.07
N PHE A 521 18.00 15.61 48.72
CA PHE A 521 17.21 16.71 48.17
C PHE A 521 18.03 18.00 48.07
N SER A 522 18.93 18.28 49.03
CA SER A 522 19.83 19.43 48.99
C SER A 522 20.78 19.40 47.80
N GLU A 523 21.37 18.23 47.48
CA GLU A 523 22.25 18.05 46.32
C GLU A 523 21.50 18.11 44.98
N ALA A 524 20.25 17.65 44.93
CA ALA A 524 19.39 17.76 43.75
C ALA A 524 18.86 19.20 43.53
N LEU A 525 18.55 19.93 44.61
CA LEU A 525 18.13 21.34 44.58
C LEU A 525 19.31 22.30 44.28
N SER A 526 20.55 21.97 44.69
CA SER A 526 21.72 22.82 44.42
C SER A 526 22.09 22.87 42.94
N LEU A 527 21.77 21.81 42.17
CA LEU A 527 21.93 21.78 40.71
C LEU A 527 20.88 22.61 39.96
N ASP A 528 19.77 22.97 40.61
CA ASP A 528 18.66 23.72 39.99
C ASP A 528 18.65 25.21 40.40
N GLN A 529 19.35 25.62 41.47
CA GLN A 529 19.34 27.04 41.90
C GLN A 529 19.94 28.02 40.87
N GLU A 530 20.98 27.65 40.12
CA GLU A 530 21.57 28.56 39.11
C GLU A 530 20.70 28.72 37.85
N LYS A 531 19.85 27.73 37.51
CA LYS A 531 18.96 27.80 36.32
C LYS A 531 17.55 28.28 36.66
N ILE A 532 17.02 27.91 37.82
CA ILE A 532 15.72 28.39 38.32
C ILE A 532 15.73 29.91 38.54
N LEU A 533 16.83 30.51 39.03
CA LEU A 533 16.92 31.97 39.15
C LEU A 533 16.87 32.69 37.77
N SER A 534 17.38 32.08 36.70
CA SER A 534 17.32 32.70 35.36
C SER A 534 15.96 32.56 34.68
N ALA A 535 15.21 31.49 34.97
CA ALA A 535 13.91 31.19 34.38
C ALA A 535 12.75 31.87 35.12
N ILE A 536 12.89 32.14 36.42
CA ILE A 536 11.87 32.85 37.22
C ILE A 536 12.03 34.38 37.13
N ILE A 537 13.25 34.92 36.97
CA ILE A 537 13.45 36.38 37.00
C ILE A 537 13.16 37.07 35.66
N LYS A 538 13.25 36.37 34.51
CA LYS A 538 12.98 37.00 33.20
C LYS A 538 11.49 37.24 32.87
N PRO A 539 10.52 36.41 33.31
CA PRO A 539 9.09 36.72 33.12
C PRO A 539 8.54 37.73 34.15
N LEU A 540 9.21 37.95 35.28
CA LEU A 540 8.73 38.84 36.35
C LEU A 540 9.08 40.33 36.16
N GLN A 541 9.82 40.69 35.11
CA GLN A 541 10.07 42.10 34.75
C GLN A 541 9.13 42.68 33.68
N LEU A 542 8.11 41.93 33.23
CA LEU A 542 7.11 42.44 32.26
C LEU A 542 5.67 42.51 32.80
N LEU A 543 5.48 42.42 34.11
CA LEU A 543 4.16 42.57 34.74
C LEU A 543 4.13 43.56 35.92
N MET A 544 5.12 44.46 35.97
CA MET A 544 5.04 45.71 36.74
C MET A 544 5.65 46.86 35.92
N LEU A 545 4.89 47.33 34.93
CA LEU A 545 4.79 48.73 34.48
C LEU A 545 3.54 48.89 33.61
#